data_AF-A0A6L8EU45-F1
#
_entry.id   AF-A0A6L8EU45-F1
#
_cell.length_a   1.000
_cell.length_b   1.000
_cell.length_c   1.000
_cell.angle_alpha   90.00
_cell.angle_beta   90.00
_cell.angle_gamma   90.00
#
_symmetry.space_group_name_H-M   'P 1'
#
loop_
_entity.id
_entity.type
_entity.pdbx_description
1 polymer ?
#
loop_
_entity_poly.entity_id
_entity_poly.type
_entity_poly.pdbx_seq_one_letter_code
_entity_poly.pdbx_strand_id
1 'polypeptide(L)'
;MLNHNRSLQARYKDNNAYQRRTVSAILFDLVNKENTRARSIAYHVDNDDCSEAQKVSAESPPPFDRINELLNLATLTVNIENSHNQEILARHPQCTPFNVIEMSDGERSAMIIAAYVITAEPGTVFLIDEPERHLHRSISQPFLSALLDLRREDCVFIISTHEIALPRANPEAQVLMLRSCQWRDNQCVAWDAEVLKPNSGLPEELRRAILGSRKRILFVEGRSDSLDFSLYTTLFPNLSVEPMGSCEEVQKAVLGLRESQDHHDVEAFGLIDRDNRLPEGVKELAEKHIFALEAYSVEALYYCSDAIAAIAHEQARLRGEDENQLEEDKHQLIESTKQKALNVLKNHAKEMAARMCERQIRKRVLSETPDWKSIMNNPTQAICVPTDSQLYSKELNRFNEFVNNGELDQLIARYPVDKSRTLEIIATSLKCQNKNDYERMALTQVRRDNELAEKLRKRISPLSKMLDQVEEPQTT
;
A
#
# COMPACT_ATOMS: atom_id res chain seq x y z
N MET A 1 -3.11 52.83 19.86
CA MET A 1 -1.81 52.22 20.23
C MET A 1 -1.94 50.72 20.09
N LEU A 2 -1.33 50.14 19.07
CA LEU A 2 -1.31 48.70 18.81
C LEU A 2 -0.29 48.05 19.76
N ASN A 3 -0.77 47.27 20.74
CA ASN A 3 0.09 46.49 21.63
C ASN A 3 0.54 45.23 20.90
N HIS A 4 1.76 45.24 20.36
CA HIS A 4 2.42 44.02 19.89
C HIS A 4 3.03 43.28 21.07
N ASN A 5 2.51 42.09 21.37
CA ASN A 5 3.08 41.19 22.37
C ASN A 5 4.38 40.57 21.81
N ARG A 6 5.52 40.87 22.44
CA ARG A 6 6.88 40.42 22.05
C ARG A 6 7.46 39.40 23.03
N SER A 7 6.64 38.51 23.58
CA SER A 7 7.10 37.50 24.55
C SER A 7 7.67 36.24 23.86
N LEU A 8 8.89 35.85 24.26
CA LEU A 8 9.61 34.63 23.86
C LEU A 8 9.01 33.31 24.43
N GLN A 9 7.96 33.39 25.24
CA GLN A 9 7.24 32.23 25.77
C GLN A 9 5.91 31.94 25.03
N ALA A 10 5.77 32.35 23.78
CA ALA A 10 4.61 32.01 22.94
C ALA A 10 4.53 30.52 22.53
N ARG A 11 5.06 29.60 23.36
CA ARG A 11 4.70 28.19 23.29
C ARG A 11 3.34 28.03 23.96
N TYR A 12 2.34 27.84 23.11
CA TYR A 12 1.06 27.17 23.36
C TYR A 12 0.73 26.89 24.83
N LYS A 13 -0.21 27.66 25.37
CA LYS A 13 -0.93 27.31 26.59
C LYS A 13 -2.42 27.32 26.25
N ASP A 14 -2.92 26.17 25.84
CA ASP A 14 -4.34 25.96 25.62
C ASP A 14 -5.07 25.93 26.96
N ASN A 15 -6.04 26.82 27.08
CA ASN A 15 -7.01 26.81 28.16
C ASN A 15 -8.38 26.99 27.49
N ASN A 16 -9.19 25.93 27.53
CA ASN A 16 -10.58 25.75 27.07
C ASN A 16 -11.59 26.90 27.35
N ALA A 17 -11.17 27.99 27.98
CA ALA A 17 -11.94 29.22 28.17
C ALA A 17 -11.78 30.23 27.01
N TYR A 18 -10.62 30.27 26.33
CA TYR A 18 -10.41 31.17 25.20
C TYR A 18 -11.18 30.69 23.96
N GLN A 19 -11.08 29.40 23.63
CA GLN A 19 -11.87 28.78 22.55
C GLN A 19 -13.38 28.99 22.74
N ARG A 20 -13.92 28.87 23.96
CA ARG A 20 -15.35 29.15 24.22
C ARG A 20 -15.74 30.61 23.98
N ARG A 21 -14.90 31.57 24.36
CA ARG A 21 -15.12 33.00 24.08
C ARG A 21 -15.00 33.31 22.60
N THR A 22 -14.02 32.69 21.94
CA THR A 22 -13.77 32.82 20.51
C THR A 22 -14.92 32.23 19.69
N VAL A 23 -15.36 31.00 19.98
CA VAL A 23 -16.55 30.37 19.37
C VAL A 23 -17.79 31.21 19.59
N SER A 24 -18.06 31.63 20.82
CA SER A 24 -19.22 32.50 21.10
C SER A 24 -19.16 33.84 20.35
N ALA A 25 -17.97 34.41 20.15
CA ALA A 25 -17.81 35.65 19.38
C ALA A 25 -18.07 35.44 17.89
N ILE A 26 -17.58 34.35 17.30
CA ILE A 26 -17.78 34.06 15.87
C ILE A 26 -19.24 33.74 15.57
N LEU A 27 -19.90 32.97 16.45
CA LEU A 27 -21.32 32.69 16.32
C LEU A 27 -22.15 33.97 16.42
N PHE A 28 -21.74 34.91 17.30
CA PHE A 28 -22.34 36.24 17.37
C PHE A 28 -22.11 37.05 16.08
N ASP A 29 -20.90 37.03 15.52
CA ASP A 29 -20.58 37.70 14.26
C ASP A 29 -21.38 37.12 13.09
N LEU A 30 -21.60 35.80 13.08
CA LEU A 30 -22.42 35.12 12.08
C LEU A 30 -23.88 35.59 12.13
N VAL A 31 -24.48 35.60 13.33
CA VAL A 31 -25.84 36.11 13.55
C VAL A 31 -25.94 37.59 13.21
N ASN A 32 -24.94 38.39 13.57
CA ASN A 32 -24.91 39.82 13.21
C ASN A 32 -24.82 40.04 11.70
N LYS A 33 -24.05 39.22 10.98
CA LYS A 33 -23.92 39.33 9.53
C LYS A 33 -25.24 38.99 8.84
N GLU A 34 -25.94 37.96 9.31
CA GLU A 34 -27.29 37.63 8.84
C GLU A 34 -28.28 38.76 9.14
N ASN A 35 -28.27 39.30 10.36
CA ASN A 35 -29.13 40.42 10.74
C ASN A 35 -28.84 41.69 9.93
N THR A 36 -27.57 41.98 9.65
CA THR A 36 -27.17 43.13 8.84
C THR A 36 -27.66 43.00 7.41
N ARG A 37 -27.53 41.80 6.82
CA ARG A 37 -28.10 41.47 5.51
C ARG A 37 -29.62 41.66 5.51
N ALA A 38 -30.33 41.08 6.47
CA ALA A 38 -31.79 41.17 6.57
C ALA A 38 -32.27 42.63 6.70
N ARG A 39 -31.59 43.44 7.52
CA ARG A 39 -31.88 44.87 7.68
C ARG A 39 -31.63 45.67 6.40
N SER A 40 -30.56 45.37 5.67
CA SER A 40 -30.26 46.04 4.40
C SER A 40 -31.36 45.77 3.37
N ILE A 41 -31.82 44.52 3.26
CA ILE A 41 -32.90 44.15 2.35
C ILE A 41 -34.21 44.81 2.78
N ALA A 42 -34.56 44.75 4.07
CA ALA A 42 -35.76 45.38 4.61
C ALA A 42 -35.76 46.89 4.38
N TYR A 43 -34.62 47.57 4.56
CA TYR A 43 -34.48 49.00 4.28
C TYR A 43 -34.85 49.36 2.84
N HIS A 44 -34.40 48.59 1.83
CA HIS A 44 -34.76 48.87 0.44
C HIS A 44 -36.24 48.57 0.15
N VAL A 45 -36.79 47.51 0.75
CA VAL A 45 -38.22 47.18 0.63
C VAL A 45 -39.10 48.27 1.25
N ASP A 46 -38.76 48.76 2.45
CA ASP A 46 -39.51 49.80 3.16
C ASP A 46 -39.49 51.16 2.42
N ASN A 47 -38.50 51.37 1.54
CA ASN A 47 -38.38 52.58 0.70
C ASN A 47 -38.93 52.38 -0.74
N ASP A 48 -39.70 51.31 -1.00
CA ASP A 48 -40.23 50.95 -2.33
C ASP A 48 -39.15 50.74 -3.43
N ASP A 49 -37.88 50.50 -3.04
CA ASP A 49 -36.77 50.21 -3.95
C ASP A 49 -36.56 48.69 -4.10
N CYS A 50 -37.57 48.02 -4.64
CA CYS A 50 -37.56 46.57 -4.84
C CYS A 50 -36.42 46.09 -5.78
N SER A 51 -35.95 46.95 -6.69
CA SER A 51 -34.86 46.62 -7.61
C SER A 51 -33.54 46.49 -6.86
N GLU A 52 -33.21 47.45 -6.00
CA GLU A 52 -31.98 47.39 -5.22
C GLU A 52 -32.07 46.31 -4.13
N ALA A 53 -33.26 46.06 -3.55
CA ALA A 53 -33.47 44.95 -2.62
C ALA A 53 -33.15 43.59 -3.25
N GLN A 54 -33.57 43.35 -4.50
CA GLN A 54 -33.26 42.13 -5.25
C GLN A 54 -31.77 41.99 -5.53
N LYS A 55 -31.12 43.10 -5.90
CA LYS A 55 -29.68 43.13 -6.17
C LYS A 55 -28.86 42.81 -4.91
N VAL A 56 -29.15 43.46 -3.77
CA VAL A 56 -28.49 43.18 -2.49
C VAL A 56 -28.69 41.73 -2.04
N SER A 57 -29.90 41.18 -2.24
CA SER A 57 -30.19 39.78 -1.91
C SER A 57 -29.39 38.79 -2.78
N ALA A 58 -29.18 39.11 -4.06
CA ALA A 58 -28.41 38.29 -4.99
C ALA A 58 -26.89 38.38 -4.78
N GLU A 59 -26.37 39.58 -4.49
CA GLU A 59 -24.94 39.82 -4.28
C GLU A 59 -24.44 39.29 -2.92
N SER A 60 -25.32 39.20 -1.92
CA SER A 60 -24.98 38.70 -0.58
C SER A 60 -25.87 37.51 -0.19
N PRO A 61 -25.49 36.26 -0.53
CA PRO A 61 -26.24 35.08 -0.09
C PRO A 61 -26.29 34.93 1.44
N PRO A 62 -27.32 34.26 2.01
CA PRO A 62 -27.45 34.07 3.45
C PRO A 62 -26.23 33.36 4.06
N PRO A 63 -25.63 33.87 5.16
CA PRO A 63 -24.43 33.26 5.74
C PRO A 63 -24.61 31.80 6.19
N PHE A 64 -25.76 31.46 6.77
CA PHE A 64 -26.06 30.09 7.20
C PHE A 64 -26.19 29.13 6.01
N ASP A 65 -26.82 29.56 4.92
CA ASP A 65 -26.95 28.76 3.70
C ASP A 65 -25.58 28.47 3.08
N ARG A 66 -24.67 29.46 3.08
CA ARG A 66 -23.29 29.26 2.61
C ARG A 66 -22.50 28.28 3.49
N ILE A 67 -22.69 28.33 4.81
CA ILE A 67 -22.07 27.33 5.70
C ILE A 67 -22.64 25.94 5.40
N ASN A 68 -23.95 25.83 5.24
CA ASN A 68 -24.60 24.55 4.90
C ASN A 68 -24.12 24.02 3.56
N GLU A 69 -23.95 24.86 2.56
CA GLU A 69 -23.35 24.49 1.27
C GLU A 69 -21.93 23.93 1.45
N LEU A 70 -21.07 24.62 2.21
CA LEU A 70 -19.70 24.15 2.51
C LEU A 70 -19.69 22.81 3.25
N LEU A 71 -20.55 22.65 4.26
CA LEU A 71 -20.65 21.41 5.03
C LEU A 71 -21.11 20.26 4.12
N ASN A 72 -22.11 20.49 3.27
CA ASN A 72 -22.60 19.47 2.34
C ASN A 72 -21.56 19.09 1.27
N LEU A 73 -20.80 20.07 0.72
CA LEU A 73 -19.68 19.82 -0.18
C LEU A 73 -18.57 19.01 0.49
N ALA A 74 -18.38 19.20 1.79
CA ALA A 74 -17.48 18.42 2.63
C ALA A 74 -18.02 17.04 3.03
N THR A 75 -19.15 16.61 2.49
CA THR A 75 -19.87 15.37 2.85
C THR A 75 -20.37 15.32 4.31
N LEU A 76 -20.41 16.47 4.99
CA LEU A 76 -21.03 16.60 6.31
C LEU A 76 -22.53 16.80 6.13
N THR A 77 -23.33 15.93 6.74
CA THR A 77 -24.80 15.93 6.58
C THR A 77 -25.51 16.91 7.51
N VAL A 78 -24.76 17.61 8.36
CA VAL A 78 -25.31 18.54 9.34
C VAL A 78 -25.58 19.89 8.69
N ASN A 79 -26.79 20.40 8.87
CA ASN A 79 -27.16 21.77 8.53
C ASN A 79 -27.31 22.59 9.81
N ILE A 80 -26.92 23.85 9.76
CA ILE A 80 -27.09 24.83 10.81
C ILE A 80 -28.19 25.84 10.44
N GLU A 81 -28.94 26.27 11.45
CA GLU A 81 -30.01 27.25 11.32
C GLU A 81 -29.99 28.22 12.51
N ASN A 82 -30.41 29.46 12.27
CA ASN A 82 -30.61 30.45 13.32
C ASN A 82 -32.05 30.36 13.83
N SER A 83 -32.22 29.99 15.10
CA SER A 83 -33.53 29.91 15.74
C SER A 83 -34.07 31.32 16.06
N HIS A 84 -35.38 31.41 16.30
CA HIS A 84 -36.08 32.65 16.66
C HIS A 84 -35.52 33.32 17.92
N ASN A 85 -34.85 32.56 18.80
CA ASN A 85 -34.22 33.03 20.02
C ASN A 85 -32.74 33.42 19.86
N GLN A 86 -32.23 33.54 18.63
CA GLN A 86 -30.80 33.76 18.33
C GLN A 86 -29.89 32.62 18.80
N GLU A 87 -30.48 31.44 19.03
CA GLU A 87 -29.74 30.21 19.27
C GLU A 87 -29.43 29.55 17.93
N ILE A 88 -28.17 29.14 17.73
CA ILE A 88 -27.80 28.39 16.54
C ILE A 88 -28.04 26.91 16.81
N LEU A 89 -28.87 26.31 15.98
CA LEU A 89 -29.23 24.90 16.05
C LEU A 89 -28.58 24.15 14.89
N ALA A 90 -28.20 22.91 15.16
CA ALA A 90 -27.74 21.94 14.17
C ALA A 90 -28.83 20.89 13.94
N ARG A 91 -28.94 20.40 12.72
CA ARG A 91 -29.89 19.37 12.32
C ARG A 91 -29.25 18.38 11.36
N HIS A 92 -29.32 17.09 11.71
CA HIS A 92 -29.08 15.99 10.78
C HIS A 92 -30.35 15.63 10.00
N PRO A 93 -30.23 14.95 8.84
CA PRO A 93 -31.38 14.47 8.09
C PRO A 93 -32.26 13.59 8.98
N GLN A 94 -33.56 13.89 9.04
CA GLN A 94 -34.57 13.14 9.82
C GLN A 94 -34.39 13.19 11.35
N CYS A 95 -33.54 14.08 11.88
CA CYS A 95 -33.37 14.28 13.32
C CYS A 95 -34.02 15.59 13.80
N THR A 96 -34.32 15.65 15.11
CA THR A 96 -34.72 16.89 15.77
C THR A 96 -33.52 17.85 15.86
N PRO A 97 -33.73 19.17 15.70
CA PRO A 97 -32.67 20.16 15.91
C PRO A 97 -32.09 20.05 17.32
N PHE A 98 -30.79 20.26 17.45
CA PHE A 98 -30.03 20.21 18.70
C PHE A 98 -29.03 21.37 18.75
N ASN A 99 -28.42 21.62 19.91
CA ASN A 99 -27.53 22.77 20.06
C ASN A 99 -26.19 22.52 19.33
N VAL A 100 -25.64 23.51 18.62
CA VAL A 100 -24.34 23.37 17.93
C VAL A 100 -23.19 22.92 18.83
N ILE A 101 -23.29 23.13 20.15
CA ILE A 101 -22.31 22.65 21.13
C ILE A 101 -22.26 21.11 21.16
N GLU A 102 -23.36 20.44 20.85
CA GLU A 102 -23.50 18.98 20.88
C GLU A 102 -23.06 18.31 19.57
N MET A 103 -22.65 19.09 18.55
CA MET A 103 -22.07 18.57 17.31
C MET A 103 -20.80 17.75 17.58
N SER A 104 -20.48 16.80 16.70
CA SER A 104 -19.20 16.09 16.79
C SER A 104 -18.03 17.07 16.67
N ASP A 105 -16.86 16.73 17.24
CA ASP A 105 -15.72 17.65 17.24
C ASP A 105 -15.26 18.02 15.81
N GLY A 106 -15.38 17.10 14.85
CA GLY A 106 -15.08 17.37 13.44
C GLY A 106 -16.08 18.34 12.80
N GLU A 107 -17.38 18.10 12.97
CA GLU A 107 -18.44 18.97 12.43
C GLU A 107 -18.39 20.37 13.05
N ARG A 108 -18.17 20.44 14.37
CA ARG A 108 -18.04 21.71 15.09
C ARG A 108 -16.84 22.50 14.57
N SER A 109 -15.70 21.83 14.38
CA SER A 109 -14.49 22.46 13.84
C SER A 109 -14.70 22.98 12.42
N ALA A 110 -15.30 22.17 11.54
CA ALA A 110 -15.64 22.58 10.17
C ALA A 110 -16.59 23.79 10.16
N MET A 111 -17.64 23.77 10.97
CA MET A 111 -18.59 24.89 11.09
C MET A 111 -17.91 26.16 11.57
N ILE A 112 -17.05 26.08 12.59
CA ILE A 112 -16.32 27.25 13.11
C ILE A 112 -15.38 27.85 12.05
N ILE A 113 -14.64 27.01 11.34
CA ILE A 113 -13.74 27.45 10.26
C ILE A 113 -14.56 28.12 9.14
N ALA A 114 -15.66 27.50 8.72
CA ALA A 114 -16.55 28.05 7.70
C ALA A 114 -17.14 29.40 8.14
N ALA A 115 -17.60 29.51 9.39
CA ALA A 115 -18.12 30.74 9.95
C ALA A 115 -17.07 31.85 9.93
N TYR A 116 -15.82 31.56 10.34
CA TYR A 116 -14.71 32.52 10.27
C TYR A 116 -14.47 33.06 8.86
N VAL A 117 -14.45 32.17 7.87
CA VAL A 117 -14.18 32.56 6.48
C VAL A 117 -15.34 33.37 5.91
N ILE A 118 -16.58 32.97 6.21
CA ILE A 118 -17.77 33.65 5.70
C ILE A 118 -17.97 35.00 6.37
N THR A 119 -17.66 35.16 7.66
CA THR A 119 -17.86 36.43 8.38
C THR A 119 -16.76 37.46 8.13
N ALA A 120 -15.57 37.04 7.70
CA ALA A 120 -14.42 37.93 7.50
C ALA A 120 -14.66 39.10 6.51
N GLU A 121 -13.92 40.19 6.75
CA GLU A 121 -13.88 41.38 5.91
C GLU A 121 -13.04 41.14 4.63
N PRO A 122 -13.29 41.89 3.55
CA PRO A 122 -12.45 41.84 2.35
C PRO A 122 -10.98 42.17 2.64
N GLY A 123 -10.06 41.51 1.94
CA GLY A 123 -8.62 41.67 2.14
C GLY A 123 -8.06 40.92 3.35
N THR A 124 -8.85 40.06 4.00
CA THR A 124 -8.39 39.25 5.14
C THR A 124 -7.37 38.20 4.68
N VAL A 125 -6.30 38.02 5.46
CA VAL A 125 -5.32 36.95 5.28
C VAL A 125 -5.58 35.87 6.33
N PHE A 126 -5.93 34.67 5.88
CA PHE A 126 -6.12 33.50 6.72
C PHE A 126 -4.83 32.71 6.84
N LEU A 127 -4.40 32.48 8.08
CA LEU A 127 -3.32 31.56 8.42
C LEU A 127 -3.94 30.35 9.11
N ILE A 128 -3.93 29.20 8.43
CA ILE A 128 -4.54 27.97 8.92
C ILE A 128 -3.44 26.93 9.12
N ASP A 129 -3.27 26.47 10.36
CA ASP A 129 -2.24 25.50 10.74
C ASP A 129 -2.85 24.14 11.02
N GLU A 130 -2.40 23.10 10.30
CA GLU A 130 -2.84 21.70 10.39
C GLU A 130 -4.37 21.55 10.50
N PRO A 131 -5.17 22.07 9.55
CA PRO A 131 -6.63 21.96 9.62
C PRO A 131 -7.13 20.50 9.73
N GLU A 132 -6.37 19.54 9.20
CA GLU A 132 -6.64 18.11 9.28
C GLU A 132 -6.49 17.52 10.69
N ARG A 133 -5.83 18.20 11.64
CA ARG A 133 -5.62 17.68 13.00
C ARG A 133 -6.93 17.43 13.75
N HIS A 134 -7.97 18.21 13.41
CA HIS A 134 -9.28 18.17 14.05
C HIS A 134 -10.39 17.61 13.14
N LEU A 135 -10.04 17.22 11.90
CA LEU A 135 -10.96 16.71 10.90
C LEU A 135 -10.51 15.30 10.48
N HIS A 136 -11.48 14.41 10.24
CA HIS A 136 -11.13 13.12 9.65
C HIS A 136 -10.61 13.35 8.22
N ARG A 137 -9.54 12.66 7.80
CA ARG A 137 -8.88 12.85 6.48
C ARG A 137 -9.84 12.80 5.29
N SER A 138 -10.92 12.00 5.38
CA SER A 138 -11.93 11.91 4.33
C SER A 138 -12.79 13.17 4.18
N ILE A 139 -12.75 14.08 5.16
CA ILE A 139 -13.54 15.31 5.24
C ILE A 139 -12.63 16.53 5.02
N SER A 140 -11.40 16.49 5.56
CA SER A 140 -10.41 17.58 5.48
C SER A 140 -10.20 18.06 4.04
N GLN A 141 -9.87 17.16 3.11
CA GLN A 141 -9.59 17.55 1.72
C GLN A 141 -10.81 18.14 1.00
N PRO A 142 -12.01 17.50 1.01
CA PRO A 142 -13.21 18.08 0.42
C PRO A 142 -13.60 19.42 1.04
N PHE A 143 -13.54 19.54 2.37
CA PHE A 143 -13.87 20.77 3.09
C PHE A 143 -12.94 21.92 2.73
N LEU A 144 -11.62 21.69 2.78
CA LEU A 144 -10.62 22.72 2.46
C LEU A 144 -10.69 23.11 0.99
N SER A 145 -10.89 22.16 0.08
CA SER A 145 -11.06 22.46 -1.35
C SER A 145 -12.33 23.28 -1.58
N ALA A 146 -13.46 22.89 -0.98
CA ALA A 146 -14.71 23.65 -1.06
C ALA A 146 -14.58 25.06 -0.46
N LEU A 147 -13.85 25.20 0.65
CA LEU A 147 -13.60 26.47 1.30
C LEU A 147 -12.75 27.42 0.43
N LEU A 148 -11.79 26.87 -0.32
CA LEU A 148 -10.99 27.61 -1.29
C LEU A 148 -11.80 27.93 -2.57
N ASP A 149 -12.67 27.02 -3.00
CA ASP A 149 -13.49 27.13 -4.22
C ASP A 149 -14.72 28.02 -4.07
N LEU A 150 -15.27 28.20 -2.87
CA LEU A 150 -16.32 29.19 -2.57
C LEU A 150 -15.83 30.66 -2.66
N ARG A 151 -14.68 30.82 -3.33
CA ARG A 151 -13.84 31.98 -3.63
C ARG A 151 -14.38 33.29 -3.09
N ARG A 152 -13.95 33.60 -1.87
CA ARG A 152 -13.59 34.98 -1.53
C ARG A 152 -12.32 35.33 -2.30
N GLU A 153 -12.44 35.65 -3.59
CA GLU A 153 -11.30 36.11 -4.41
C GLU A 153 -10.62 37.36 -3.81
N ASP A 154 -11.32 38.04 -2.90
CA ASP A 154 -10.87 39.17 -2.10
C ASP A 154 -10.01 38.80 -0.88
N CYS A 155 -9.77 37.52 -0.58
CA CYS A 155 -9.00 37.05 0.58
C CYS A 155 -7.81 36.18 0.19
N VAL A 156 -6.80 36.10 1.07
CA VAL A 156 -5.60 35.26 0.88
C VAL A 156 -5.60 34.12 1.90
N PHE A 157 -5.31 32.90 1.45
CA PHE A 157 -5.19 31.71 2.30
C PHE A 157 -3.75 31.20 2.31
N ILE A 158 -3.18 31.05 3.50
CA ILE A 158 -1.90 30.38 3.73
C ILE A 158 -2.19 29.19 4.65
N ILE A 159 -2.02 27.98 4.11
CA ILE A 159 -2.37 26.74 4.79
C ILE A 159 -1.09 25.92 5.00
N SER A 160 -0.79 25.60 6.26
CA SER A 160 0.22 24.63 6.66
C SER A 160 -0.47 23.27 6.84
N THR A 161 -0.03 22.25 6.11
CA THR A 161 -0.69 20.93 6.10
C THR A 161 0.29 19.80 5.76
N HIS A 162 -0.01 18.63 6.28
CA HIS A 162 0.61 17.35 5.91
C HIS A 162 -0.21 16.59 4.84
N GLU A 163 -1.35 17.13 4.39
CA GLU A 163 -2.17 16.51 3.35
C GLU A 163 -1.67 16.81 1.92
N ILE A 164 -0.91 15.86 1.36
CA ILE A 164 -0.47 15.86 -0.06
C ILE A 164 -1.64 16.02 -1.05
N ALA A 165 -2.83 15.56 -0.69
CA ALA A 165 -4.01 15.62 -1.54
C ALA A 165 -4.50 17.06 -1.78
N LEU A 166 -4.24 17.99 -0.85
CA LEU A 166 -4.76 19.36 -0.94
C LEU A 166 -4.11 20.16 -2.08
N PRO A 167 -2.76 20.21 -2.24
CA PRO A 167 -2.14 20.79 -3.42
C PRO A 167 -2.57 20.14 -4.74
N ARG A 168 -2.85 18.82 -4.74
CA ARG A 168 -3.32 18.13 -5.95
C ARG A 168 -4.74 18.55 -6.34
N ALA A 169 -5.61 18.76 -5.36
CA ALA A 169 -6.97 19.25 -5.59
C ALA A 169 -7.01 20.73 -6.02
N ASN A 170 -5.96 21.49 -5.69
CA ASN A 170 -5.84 22.93 -5.97
C ASN A 170 -4.58 23.23 -6.79
N PRO A 171 -4.53 22.82 -8.07
CA PRO A 171 -3.28 22.77 -8.83
C PRO A 171 -2.74 24.17 -9.20
N GLU A 172 -3.60 25.20 -9.13
CA GLU A 172 -3.23 26.62 -9.29
C GLU A 172 -2.59 27.23 -8.02
N ALA A 173 -2.61 26.53 -6.88
CA ALA A 173 -2.05 27.05 -5.64
C ALA A 173 -0.52 27.09 -5.70
N GLN A 174 0.07 28.14 -5.12
CA GLN A 174 1.51 28.20 -4.90
C GLN A 174 1.88 27.35 -3.67
N VAL A 175 2.70 26.33 -3.87
CA VAL A 175 3.12 25.43 -2.79
C VAL A 175 4.52 25.82 -2.33
N LEU A 176 4.64 26.22 -1.06
CA LEU A 176 5.92 26.39 -0.38
C LEU A 176 6.23 25.13 0.43
N MET A 177 7.31 24.47 0.09
CA MET A 177 7.77 23.24 0.72
C MET A 177 8.91 23.55 1.68
N LEU A 178 8.81 23.09 2.93
CA LEU A 178 9.89 23.21 3.92
C LEU A 178 10.63 21.86 4.01
N ARG A 179 11.94 21.86 3.74
CA ARG A 179 12.79 20.64 3.75
C ARG A 179 13.46 20.42 5.10
N SER A 180 14.07 21.46 5.66
CA SER A 180 14.77 21.38 6.94
C SER A 180 14.81 22.75 7.65
N CYS A 181 15.01 22.73 8.97
CA CYS A 181 15.31 23.94 9.75
C CYS A 181 16.70 23.80 10.36
N GLN A 182 17.50 24.86 10.23
CA GLN A 182 18.78 25.00 10.91
C GLN A 182 18.56 25.57 12.30
N TRP A 183 19.13 24.90 13.30
CA TRP A 183 19.03 25.31 14.70
C TRP A 183 20.37 25.84 15.21
N ARG A 184 20.34 26.94 15.95
CA ARG A 184 21.48 27.46 16.72
C ARG A 184 20.97 27.94 18.07
N ASP A 185 21.64 27.55 19.15
CA ASP A 185 21.27 27.94 20.53
C ASP A 185 19.79 27.70 20.85
N ASN A 186 19.24 26.57 20.38
CA ASN A 186 17.84 26.18 20.52
C ASN A 186 16.83 27.15 19.86
N GLN A 187 17.28 27.91 18.86
CA GLN A 187 16.47 28.78 18.03
C GLN A 187 16.58 28.37 16.55
N CYS A 188 15.46 28.34 15.82
CA CYS A 188 15.50 28.15 14.38
C CYS A 188 16.04 29.43 13.73
N VAL A 189 17.14 29.31 12.98
CA VAL A 189 17.84 30.45 12.35
C VAL A 189 17.62 30.53 10.85
N ALA A 190 17.33 29.41 10.19
CA ALA A 190 17.05 29.36 8.77
C ALA A 190 16.17 28.15 8.44
N TRP A 191 15.35 28.29 7.39
CA TRP A 191 14.59 27.22 6.79
C TRP A 191 15.11 26.98 5.38
N ASP A 192 15.35 25.72 5.06
CA ASP A 192 15.52 25.29 3.67
C ASP A 192 14.13 25.09 3.08
N ALA A 193 13.78 25.91 2.09
CA ALA A 193 12.44 25.97 1.52
C ALA A 193 12.48 26.10 0.00
N GLU A 194 11.55 25.41 -0.67
CA GLU A 194 11.42 25.40 -2.12
C GLU A 194 10.00 25.78 -2.53
N VAL A 195 9.87 26.63 -3.54
CA VAL A 195 8.57 26.95 -4.14
C VAL A 195 8.35 26.03 -5.32
N LEU A 196 7.32 25.19 -5.25
CA LEU A 196 6.95 24.31 -6.36
C LEU A 196 6.14 25.10 -7.39
N LYS A 197 6.32 24.76 -8.67
CA LYS A 197 5.55 25.39 -9.75
C LYS A 197 4.08 24.94 -9.67
N PRO A 198 3.10 25.85 -9.85
CA PRO A 198 1.71 25.46 -10.06
C PRO A 198 1.61 24.46 -11.21
N ASN A 199 0.64 23.55 -11.13
CA ASN A 199 0.42 22.47 -12.10
C ASN A 199 1.60 21.49 -12.31
N SER A 200 2.65 21.54 -11.48
CA SER A 200 3.65 20.49 -11.43
C SER A 200 3.23 19.43 -10.41
N GLY A 201 3.24 18.15 -10.82
CA GLY A 201 3.00 17.05 -9.89
C GLY A 201 4.01 17.08 -8.75
N LEU A 202 3.62 16.58 -7.56
CA LEU A 202 4.52 16.55 -6.41
C LEU A 202 5.69 15.57 -6.68
N PRO A 203 6.95 16.00 -6.52
CA PRO A 203 8.11 15.12 -6.70
C PRO A 203 8.03 13.86 -5.83
N GLU A 204 8.54 12.73 -6.30
CA GLU A 204 8.48 11.45 -5.56
C GLU A 204 9.19 11.53 -4.20
N GLU A 205 10.35 12.21 -4.15
CA GLU A 205 11.09 12.46 -2.92
C GLU A 205 10.25 13.18 -1.86
N LEU A 206 9.38 14.11 -2.29
CA LEU A 206 8.49 14.84 -1.40
C LEU A 206 7.35 13.96 -0.88
N ARG A 207 6.76 13.13 -1.75
CA ARG A 207 5.76 12.13 -1.34
C ARG A 207 6.36 11.23 -0.26
N ARG A 208 7.63 10.83 -0.44
CA ARG A 208 8.39 10.04 0.53
C ARG A 208 8.66 10.77 1.85
N ALA A 209 8.98 12.06 1.81
CA ALA A 209 9.25 12.85 3.01
C ALA A 209 8.00 13.10 3.87
N ILE A 210 6.81 13.25 3.25
CA ILE A 210 5.55 13.55 3.95
C ILE A 210 4.80 12.28 4.36
N LEU A 211 4.69 11.27 3.47
CA LEU A 211 3.95 10.02 3.75
C LEU A 211 4.84 8.90 4.30
N GLY A 212 6.16 9.06 4.23
CA GLY A 212 7.12 7.99 4.47
C GLY A 212 7.40 7.18 3.19
N SER A 213 8.15 6.09 3.32
CA SER A 213 8.33 5.15 2.20
C SER A 213 6.99 4.60 1.73
N ARG A 214 6.81 4.45 0.41
CA ARG A 214 5.65 3.78 -0.16
C ARG A 214 5.40 2.45 0.54
N LYS A 215 4.13 2.16 0.79
CA LYS A 215 3.74 0.84 1.32
C LYS A 215 4.04 -0.20 0.25
N ARG A 216 5.00 -1.08 0.53
CA ARG A 216 5.35 -2.18 -0.37
C ARG A 216 4.41 -3.35 -0.14
N ILE A 217 3.76 -3.79 -1.21
CA ILE A 217 2.89 -4.95 -1.19
C ILE A 217 3.48 -6.02 -2.12
N LEU A 218 3.63 -7.22 -1.60
CA LEU A 218 4.05 -8.40 -2.34
C LEU A 218 2.85 -9.33 -2.52
N PHE A 219 2.34 -9.41 -3.75
CA PHE A 219 1.28 -10.34 -4.11
C PHE A 219 1.86 -11.72 -4.41
N VAL A 220 1.30 -12.76 -3.79
CA VAL A 220 1.78 -14.14 -3.89
C VAL A 220 0.65 -15.09 -4.30
N GLU A 221 0.99 -16.26 -4.82
CA GLU A 221 -0.01 -17.28 -5.17
C GLU A 221 -0.60 -17.98 -3.94
N GLY A 222 -1.74 -18.64 -4.15
CA GLY A 222 -2.43 -19.41 -3.13
C GLY A 222 -3.36 -18.57 -2.24
N ARG A 223 -3.69 -19.12 -1.07
CA ARG A 223 -4.60 -18.53 -0.09
C ARG A 223 -3.85 -18.22 1.20
N SER A 224 -4.52 -17.66 2.20
CA SER A 224 -3.92 -17.34 3.50
C SER A 224 -3.36 -18.56 4.27
N ASP A 225 -3.74 -19.78 3.87
CA ASP A 225 -3.22 -21.04 4.40
C ASP A 225 -2.16 -21.70 3.50
N SER A 226 -1.70 -21.02 2.43
CA SER A 226 -0.67 -21.55 1.53
C SER A 226 0.74 -21.51 2.13
N LEU A 227 1.60 -22.37 1.58
CA LEU A 227 3.02 -22.40 1.88
C LEU A 227 3.70 -21.10 1.46
N ASP A 228 3.35 -20.60 0.27
CA ASP A 228 3.78 -19.31 -0.29
C ASP A 228 3.59 -18.18 0.71
N PHE A 229 2.34 -17.97 1.14
CA PHE A 229 1.99 -16.89 2.05
C PHE A 229 2.81 -16.98 3.35
N SER A 230 2.89 -18.17 3.93
CA SER A 230 3.59 -18.39 5.20
C SER A 230 5.10 -18.14 5.10
N LEU A 231 5.73 -18.62 4.02
CA LEU A 231 7.17 -18.46 3.79
C LEU A 231 7.53 -17.03 3.45
N TYR A 232 6.83 -16.41 2.49
CA TYR A 232 7.18 -15.07 2.04
C TYR A 232 6.90 -14.00 3.10
N THR A 233 5.83 -14.15 3.90
CA THR A 233 5.61 -13.29 5.08
C THR A 233 6.75 -13.40 6.09
N THR A 234 7.34 -14.59 6.21
CA THR A 234 8.48 -14.82 7.10
C THR A 234 9.77 -14.22 6.52
N LEU A 235 10.01 -14.39 5.23
CA LEU A 235 11.20 -13.90 4.55
C LEU A 235 11.18 -12.39 4.33
N PHE A 236 10.03 -11.73 4.29
CA PHE A 236 9.89 -10.32 3.97
C PHE A 236 9.07 -9.56 5.02
N PRO A 237 9.57 -9.42 6.27
CA PRO A 237 8.80 -8.84 7.37
C PRO A 237 8.47 -7.35 7.18
N ASN A 238 9.20 -6.65 6.31
CA ASN A 238 8.99 -5.23 6.01
C ASN A 238 7.95 -4.99 4.89
N LEU A 239 7.40 -6.06 4.29
CA LEU A 239 6.43 -5.98 3.20
C LEU A 239 5.04 -6.44 3.69
N SER A 240 3.98 -5.86 3.12
CA SER A 240 2.64 -6.42 3.23
C SER A 240 2.53 -7.56 2.21
N VAL A 241 2.51 -8.81 2.66
CA VAL A 241 2.34 -9.95 1.76
C VAL A 241 0.85 -10.27 1.62
N GLU A 242 0.34 -10.38 0.40
CA GLU A 242 -1.09 -10.59 0.12
C GLU A 242 -1.30 -11.77 -0.85
N PRO A 243 -2.06 -12.82 -0.47
CA PRO A 243 -2.30 -13.97 -1.34
C PRO A 243 -3.43 -13.69 -2.34
N MET A 244 -3.20 -13.97 -3.63
CA MET A 244 -4.15 -13.63 -4.72
C MET A 244 -4.79 -14.85 -5.40
N GLY A 245 -4.67 -16.06 -4.87
CA GLY A 245 -5.23 -17.26 -5.48
C GLY A 245 -4.34 -17.81 -6.59
N SER A 246 -4.45 -17.26 -7.80
CA SER A 246 -3.72 -17.72 -8.99
C SER A 246 -2.69 -16.72 -9.51
N CYS A 247 -1.70 -17.21 -10.27
CA CYS A 247 -0.73 -16.35 -10.96
C CYS A 247 -1.36 -15.27 -11.86
N GLU A 248 -2.56 -15.48 -12.42
CA GLU A 248 -3.26 -14.49 -13.24
C GLU A 248 -3.79 -13.34 -12.39
N GLU A 249 -4.32 -13.66 -11.21
CA GLU A 249 -4.82 -12.68 -10.25
C GLU A 249 -3.67 -11.87 -9.64
N VAL A 250 -2.51 -12.49 -9.35
CA VAL A 250 -1.27 -11.80 -8.98
C VAL A 250 -0.88 -10.78 -10.06
N GLN A 251 -0.83 -11.21 -11.33
CA GLN A 251 -0.47 -10.32 -12.44
C GLN A 251 -1.45 -9.14 -12.57
N LYS A 252 -2.77 -9.40 -12.53
CA LYS A 252 -3.79 -8.34 -12.61
C LYS A 252 -3.67 -7.33 -11.47
N ALA A 253 -3.42 -7.79 -10.24
CA ALA A 253 -3.28 -6.93 -9.08
C ALA A 253 -2.07 -6.00 -9.18
N VAL A 254 -0.91 -6.56 -9.55
CA VAL A 254 0.32 -5.79 -9.72
C VAL A 254 0.16 -4.77 -10.85
N LEU A 255 -0.31 -5.20 -12.02
CA LEU A 255 -0.50 -4.30 -13.15
C LEU A 255 -1.47 -3.17 -12.83
N GLY A 256 -2.62 -3.45 -12.21
CA GLY A 256 -3.62 -2.43 -11.88
C GLY A 256 -3.10 -1.36 -10.91
N LEU A 257 -2.32 -1.76 -9.90
CA LEU A 257 -1.70 -0.80 -8.98
C LEU A 257 -0.55 -0.02 -9.63
N ARG A 258 0.25 -0.67 -10.48
CA ARG A 258 1.35 0.02 -11.15
C ARG A 258 0.89 0.99 -12.23
N GLU A 259 -0.21 0.69 -12.94
CA GLU A 259 -0.81 1.61 -13.90
C GLU A 259 -1.42 2.85 -13.22
N SER A 260 -1.86 2.73 -11.96
CA SER A 260 -2.45 3.82 -11.17
C SER A 260 -1.51 4.39 -10.11
N GLN A 261 -0.20 4.23 -10.31
CA GLN A 261 0.85 4.57 -9.36
C GLN A 261 0.86 6.05 -8.93
N ASP A 262 0.28 6.95 -9.72
CA ASP A 262 0.13 8.37 -9.37
C ASP A 262 -1.03 8.65 -8.40
N HIS A 263 -1.98 7.73 -8.28
CA HIS A 263 -3.20 7.89 -7.48
C HIS A 263 -3.08 7.32 -6.06
N HIS A 264 -2.06 6.52 -5.77
CA HIS A 264 -1.86 5.90 -4.46
C HIS A 264 -0.38 5.86 -4.06
N ASP A 265 -0.11 5.55 -2.79
CA ASP A 265 1.24 5.48 -2.21
C ASP A 265 1.72 4.04 -1.98
N VAL A 266 1.32 3.14 -2.89
CA VAL A 266 1.66 1.72 -2.88
C VAL A 266 2.69 1.41 -3.96
N GLU A 267 3.64 0.55 -3.62
CA GLU A 267 4.54 -0.08 -4.57
C GLU A 267 4.23 -1.58 -4.61
N ALA A 268 3.72 -2.05 -5.75
CA ALA A 268 3.25 -3.41 -5.92
C ALA A 268 4.31 -4.29 -6.62
N PHE A 269 4.54 -5.47 -6.03
CA PHE A 269 5.38 -6.54 -6.56
C PHE A 269 4.58 -7.83 -6.62
N GLY A 270 4.89 -8.68 -7.60
CA GLY A 270 4.34 -10.03 -7.68
C GLY A 270 5.42 -11.08 -7.50
N LEU A 271 5.13 -12.16 -6.79
CA LEU A 271 5.94 -13.38 -6.79
C LEU A 271 5.06 -14.57 -7.16
N ILE A 272 5.44 -15.24 -8.24
CA ILE A 272 4.70 -16.37 -8.82
C ILE A 272 5.62 -17.58 -8.97
N ASP A 273 5.01 -18.76 -9.02
CA ASP A 273 5.71 -19.98 -9.37
C ASP A 273 6.22 -19.90 -10.81
N ARG A 274 7.36 -20.55 -11.06
CA ARG A 274 7.93 -20.58 -12.41
C ARG A 274 7.05 -21.33 -13.38
N ASP A 275 6.41 -22.38 -12.90
CA ASP A 275 5.67 -23.35 -13.69
C ASP A 275 6.44 -23.71 -14.99
N ASN A 276 5.89 -23.30 -16.14
CA ASN A 276 6.40 -23.57 -17.49
C ASN A 276 6.86 -22.31 -18.25
N ARG A 277 6.97 -21.16 -17.56
CA ARG A 277 7.24 -19.87 -18.21
C ARG A 277 8.58 -19.90 -18.95
N LEU A 278 8.59 -19.31 -20.14
CA LEU A 278 9.81 -19.13 -20.93
C LEU A 278 10.74 -18.13 -20.24
N PRO A 279 12.08 -18.27 -20.37
CA PRO A 279 13.00 -17.23 -19.92
C PRO A 279 12.63 -15.84 -20.44
N GLU A 280 12.13 -15.74 -21.67
CA GLU A 280 11.64 -14.50 -22.27
C GLU A 280 10.40 -13.96 -21.54
N GLY A 281 9.41 -14.81 -21.25
CA GLY A 281 8.22 -14.41 -20.51
C GLY A 281 8.49 -14.07 -19.05
N VAL A 282 9.48 -14.72 -18.42
CA VAL A 282 9.94 -14.36 -17.06
C VAL A 282 10.58 -12.97 -17.06
N LYS A 283 11.36 -12.63 -18.10
CA LYS A 283 11.93 -11.29 -18.25
C LYS A 283 10.85 -10.22 -18.45
N GLU A 284 9.88 -10.48 -19.33
CA GLU A 284 8.77 -9.55 -19.57
C GLU A 284 7.95 -9.28 -18.29
N LEU A 285 7.70 -10.32 -17.50
CA LEU A 285 7.03 -10.17 -16.20
C LEU A 285 7.91 -9.41 -15.20
N ALA A 286 9.22 -9.66 -15.18
CA ALA A 286 10.14 -8.98 -14.29
C ALA A 286 10.22 -7.46 -14.58
N GLU A 287 10.14 -7.04 -15.86
CA GLU A 287 10.02 -5.63 -16.24
C GLU A 287 8.74 -4.99 -15.66
N LYS A 288 7.66 -5.77 -15.57
CA LYS A 288 6.39 -5.39 -14.94
C LYS A 288 6.39 -5.58 -13.41
N HIS A 289 7.55 -5.86 -12.82
CA HIS A 289 7.75 -6.11 -11.37
C HIS A 289 7.01 -7.33 -10.83
N ILE A 290 6.83 -8.33 -11.69
CA ILE A 290 6.26 -9.63 -11.37
C ILE A 290 7.39 -10.66 -11.57
N PHE A 291 7.80 -11.30 -10.49
CA PHE A 291 8.94 -12.18 -10.47
C PHE A 291 8.48 -13.62 -10.40
N ALA A 292 9.07 -14.46 -11.23
CA ALA A 292 8.88 -15.90 -11.14
C ALA A 292 10.04 -16.53 -10.38
N LEU A 293 9.76 -17.57 -9.59
CA LEU A 293 10.81 -18.36 -8.96
C LEU A 293 11.80 -18.94 -10.00
N GLU A 294 13.03 -19.22 -9.56
CA GLU A 294 13.95 -20.03 -10.36
C GLU A 294 13.56 -21.51 -10.35
N ALA A 295 13.00 -21.95 -9.23
CA ALA A 295 12.51 -23.31 -9.04
C ALA A 295 11.06 -23.48 -9.50
N TYR A 296 10.67 -24.74 -9.65
CA TYR A 296 9.35 -25.16 -10.12
C TYR A 296 8.21 -24.59 -9.26
N SER A 297 8.34 -24.67 -7.94
CA SER A 297 7.37 -24.18 -6.97
C SER A 297 8.03 -23.86 -5.63
N VAL A 298 7.27 -23.27 -4.71
CA VAL A 298 7.74 -22.90 -3.35
C VAL A 298 8.31 -24.08 -2.55
N GLU A 299 7.89 -25.33 -2.79
CA GLU A 299 8.44 -26.50 -2.10
C GLU A 299 9.95 -26.63 -2.28
N ALA A 300 10.52 -26.14 -3.38
CA ALA A 300 11.96 -26.15 -3.56
C ALA A 300 12.71 -25.30 -2.53
N LEU A 301 12.07 -24.28 -1.95
CA LEU A 301 12.63 -23.49 -0.86
C LEU A 301 12.54 -24.23 0.47
N TYR A 302 11.40 -24.89 0.72
CA TYR A 302 11.18 -25.66 1.95
C TYR A 302 12.06 -26.90 2.05
N TYR A 303 12.34 -27.57 0.93
CA TYR A 303 13.02 -28.86 0.89
C TYR A 303 14.42 -28.79 0.28
N CYS A 304 15.01 -27.59 0.18
CA CYS A 304 16.42 -27.45 -0.23
C CYS A 304 17.37 -28.01 0.83
N SER A 305 18.61 -28.29 0.42
CA SER A 305 19.65 -28.82 1.31
C SER A 305 19.88 -27.94 2.56
N ASP A 306 19.77 -26.62 2.43
CA ASP A 306 19.92 -25.68 3.55
C ASP A 306 18.81 -25.85 4.60
N ALA A 307 17.56 -25.97 4.16
CA ALA A 307 16.41 -26.17 5.04
C ALA A 307 16.41 -27.57 5.68
N ILE A 308 16.77 -28.61 4.91
CA ILE A 308 16.98 -29.97 5.42
C ILE A 308 18.05 -30.00 6.51
N ALA A 309 19.19 -29.32 6.28
CA ALA A 309 20.29 -29.27 7.24
C ALA A 309 19.90 -28.54 8.53
N ALA A 310 19.17 -27.42 8.42
CA ALA A 310 18.68 -26.67 9.58
C ALA A 310 17.72 -27.50 10.46
N ILE A 311 16.82 -28.26 9.83
CA ILE A 311 15.89 -29.14 10.56
C ILE A 311 16.62 -30.34 11.15
N ALA A 312 17.56 -30.94 10.42
CA ALA A 312 18.37 -32.03 10.95
C ALA A 312 19.16 -31.60 12.20
N HIS A 313 19.76 -30.40 12.16
CA HIS A 313 20.46 -29.82 13.29
C HIS A 313 19.52 -29.60 14.50
N GLU A 314 18.32 -29.04 14.29
CA GLU A 314 17.36 -28.86 15.38
C GLU A 314 16.90 -30.19 15.99
N GLN A 315 16.68 -31.22 15.15
CA GLN A 315 16.29 -32.55 15.60
C GLN A 315 17.38 -33.24 16.40
N ALA A 316 18.64 -33.09 15.99
CA ALA A 316 19.78 -33.59 16.75
C ALA A 316 19.91 -32.84 18.09
N ARG A 317 19.73 -31.51 18.09
CA ARG A 317 19.80 -30.67 19.30
C ARG A 317 18.77 -31.06 20.35
N LEU A 318 17.53 -31.34 19.93
CA LEU A 318 16.44 -31.74 20.84
C LEU A 318 16.70 -33.08 21.55
N ARG A 319 17.64 -33.90 21.05
CA ARG A 319 18.02 -35.18 21.68
C ARG A 319 19.04 -35.04 22.81
N GLY A 320 19.63 -33.85 22.99
CA GLY A 320 20.45 -33.53 24.16
C GLY A 320 21.84 -34.18 24.15
N GLU A 321 22.48 -34.27 22.99
CA GLU A 321 23.78 -34.95 22.81
C GLU A 321 24.96 -33.96 22.83
N ASP A 322 26.16 -34.49 23.09
CA ASP A 322 27.44 -33.75 23.10
C ASP A 322 27.77 -33.15 21.72
N GLU A 323 28.55 -32.07 21.65
CA GLU A 323 28.75 -31.25 20.43
C GLU A 323 29.35 -32.05 19.26
N ASN A 324 30.24 -33.02 19.57
CA ASN A 324 30.80 -33.92 18.55
C ASN A 324 29.79 -34.97 18.05
N GLN A 325 28.93 -35.46 18.93
CA GLN A 325 27.88 -36.43 18.59
C GLN A 325 26.78 -35.76 17.77
N LEU A 326 26.47 -34.50 18.08
CA LEU A 326 25.50 -33.68 17.37
C LEU A 326 25.82 -33.55 15.87
N GLU A 327 27.07 -33.26 15.53
CA GLU A 327 27.47 -33.05 14.13
C GLU A 327 27.49 -34.38 13.35
N GLU A 328 27.89 -35.48 13.99
CA GLU A 328 27.83 -36.82 13.40
C GLU A 328 26.37 -37.26 13.15
N ASP A 329 25.50 -37.12 14.15
CA ASP A 329 24.08 -37.46 14.05
C ASP A 329 23.36 -36.62 12.99
N LYS A 330 23.63 -35.31 12.95
CA LYS A 330 23.15 -34.41 11.89
C LYS A 330 23.59 -34.90 10.52
N HIS A 331 24.88 -35.21 10.33
CA HIS A 331 25.40 -35.66 9.04
C HIS A 331 24.76 -36.98 8.60
N GLN A 332 24.63 -37.95 9.51
CA GLN A 332 23.96 -39.22 9.24
C GLN A 332 22.47 -39.03 8.91
N LEU A 333 21.79 -38.11 9.59
CA LEU A 333 20.37 -37.83 9.35
C LEU A 333 20.15 -37.19 7.97
N ILE A 334 21.01 -36.24 7.58
CA ILE A 334 20.97 -35.60 6.25
C ILE A 334 21.22 -36.65 5.15
N GLU A 335 22.29 -37.44 5.28
CA GLU A 335 22.67 -38.41 4.24
C GLU A 335 21.64 -39.52 4.11
N SER A 336 21.14 -40.06 5.23
CA SER A 336 20.09 -41.08 5.21
C SER A 336 18.77 -40.56 4.63
N THR A 337 18.41 -39.30 4.91
CA THR A 337 17.24 -38.63 4.33
C THR A 337 17.40 -38.46 2.82
N LYS A 338 18.56 -37.98 2.39
CA LYS A 338 18.90 -37.79 0.97
C LYS A 338 18.83 -39.10 0.19
N GLN A 339 19.43 -40.18 0.70
CA GLN A 339 19.38 -41.49 0.05
C GLN A 339 17.96 -42.05 -0.05
N LYS A 340 17.15 -41.91 1.02
CA LYS A 340 15.73 -42.35 0.98
C LYS A 340 14.91 -41.55 -0.02
N ALA A 341 15.09 -40.24 -0.07
CA ALA A 341 14.41 -39.36 -1.03
C ALA A 341 14.79 -39.73 -2.47
N LEU A 342 16.08 -39.92 -2.77
CA LEU A 342 16.57 -40.31 -4.09
C LEU A 342 16.03 -41.68 -4.53
N ASN A 343 15.96 -42.65 -3.62
CA ASN A 343 15.39 -43.97 -3.92
C ASN A 343 13.90 -43.90 -4.28
N VAL A 344 13.12 -43.04 -3.61
CA VAL A 344 11.70 -42.84 -3.93
C VAL A 344 11.55 -42.14 -5.29
N LEU A 345 12.35 -41.11 -5.55
CA LEU A 345 12.36 -40.39 -6.83
C LEU A 345 12.75 -41.30 -7.99
N LYS A 346 13.72 -42.20 -7.80
CA LYS A 346 14.14 -43.20 -8.79
C LYS A 346 12.95 -44.05 -9.28
N ASN A 347 12.06 -44.45 -8.37
CA ASN A 347 10.87 -45.23 -8.72
C ASN A 347 9.83 -44.43 -9.53
N HIS A 348 9.84 -43.10 -9.42
CA HIS A 348 8.92 -42.20 -10.12
C HIS A 348 9.57 -41.49 -11.33
N ALA A 349 10.81 -41.84 -11.70
CA ALA A 349 11.57 -41.18 -12.76
C ALA A 349 10.81 -41.09 -14.09
N LYS A 350 10.18 -42.20 -14.51
CA LYS A 350 9.39 -42.26 -15.75
C LYS A 350 8.18 -41.31 -15.70
N GLU A 351 7.48 -41.28 -14.57
CA GLU A 351 6.30 -40.42 -14.40
C GLU A 351 6.70 -38.94 -14.37
N MET A 352 7.77 -38.59 -13.65
CA MET A 352 8.26 -37.20 -13.56
C MET A 352 8.77 -36.71 -14.91
N ALA A 353 9.53 -37.52 -15.64
CA ALA A 353 9.96 -37.22 -16.99
C ALA A 353 8.77 -37.05 -17.94
N ALA A 354 7.76 -37.92 -17.85
CA ALA A 354 6.55 -37.83 -18.66
C ALA A 354 5.73 -36.57 -18.37
N ARG A 355 5.53 -36.22 -17.10
CA ARG A 355 4.85 -34.97 -16.68
C ARG A 355 5.59 -33.73 -17.18
N MET A 356 6.93 -33.74 -17.12
CA MET A 356 7.73 -32.65 -17.66
C MET A 356 7.60 -32.58 -19.19
N CYS A 357 7.60 -33.71 -19.89
CA CYS A 357 7.41 -33.75 -21.34
C CYS A 357 6.01 -33.29 -21.75
N GLU A 358 4.96 -33.76 -21.07
CA GLU A 358 3.58 -33.31 -21.28
C GLU A 358 3.49 -31.79 -21.24
N ARG A 359 4.14 -31.18 -20.24
CA ARG A 359 4.18 -29.73 -20.07
C ARG A 359 4.97 -29.02 -21.15
N GLN A 360 6.14 -29.52 -21.54
CA GLN A 360 6.92 -28.97 -22.64
C GLN A 360 6.15 -29.04 -23.98
N ILE A 361 5.40 -30.12 -24.19
CA ILE A 361 4.53 -30.29 -25.35
C ILE A 361 3.39 -29.29 -25.32
N ARG A 362 2.60 -29.22 -24.23
CA ARG A 362 1.50 -28.24 -24.08
C ARG A 362 1.98 -26.82 -24.35
N LYS A 363 3.15 -26.46 -23.82
CA LYS A 363 3.82 -25.18 -24.07
C LYS A 363 4.10 -24.94 -25.56
N ARG A 364 4.67 -25.92 -26.26
CA ARG A 364 4.96 -25.82 -27.69
C ARG A 364 3.68 -25.60 -28.51
N VAL A 365 2.61 -26.32 -28.17
CA VAL A 365 1.30 -26.16 -28.82
C VAL A 365 0.76 -24.75 -28.64
N LEU A 366 0.78 -24.22 -27.41
CA LEU A 366 0.33 -22.86 -27.11
C LEU A 366 1.14 -21.80 -27.87
N SER A 367 2.47 -21.95 -27.97
CA SER A 367 3.31 -21.01 -28.72
C SER A 367 3.13 -21.10 -30.24
N GLU A 368 2.79 -22.27 -30.76
CA GLU A 368 2.56 -22.51 -32.20
C GLU A 368 1.10 -22.23 -32.61
N THR A 369 0.24 -21.78 -31.67
CA THR A 369 -1.15 -21.44 -31.96
C THR A 369 -1.20 -20.17 -32.81
N PRO A 370 -1.80 -20.19 -34.01
CA PRO A 370 -1.76 -19.06 -34.94
C PRO A 370 -2.64 -17.90 -34.45
N ASP A 371 -2.19 -16.67 -34.70
CA ASP A 371 -3.02 -15.48 -34.55
C ASP A 371 -3.95 -15.26 -35.75
N TRP A 372 -4.91 -14.33 -35.64
CA TRP A 372 -5.88 -14.06 -36.72
C TRP A 372 -5.21 -13.69 -38.05
N LYS A 373 -4.03 -13.07 -38.01
CA LYS A 373 -3.23 -12.73 -39.20
C LYS A 373 -2.63 -13.97 -39.85
N SER A 374 -2.10 -14.88 -39.04
CA SER A 374 -1.55 -16.16 -39.49
C SER A 374 -2.65 -17.05 -40.08
N ILE A 375 -3.85 -17.03 -39.48
CA ILE A 375 -5.03 -17.73 -40.01
C ILE A 375 -5.47 -17.14 -41.36
N MET A 376 -5.47 -15.81 -41.51
CA MET A 376 -5.78 -15.18 -42.79
C MET A 376 -4.77 -15.53 -43.90
N ASN A 377 -3.49 -15.58 -43.56
CA ASN A 377 -2.41 -15.84 -44.51
C ASN A 377 -2.24 -17.34 -44.83
N ASN A 378 -2.58 -18.23 -43.91
CA ASN A 378 -2.38 -19.67 -44.05
C ASN A 378 -3.47 -20.47 -43.30
N PRO A 379 -4.73 -20.45 -43.77
CA PRO A 379 -5.88 -21.00 -43.05
C PRO A 379 -5.86 -22.52 -42.88
N THR A 380 -4.99 -23.23 -43.62
CA THR A 380 -4.85 -24.69 -43.58
C THR A 380 -3.59 -25.16 -42.83
N GLN A 381 -2.89 -24.27 -42.12
CA GLN A 381 -1.69 -24.63 -41.36
C GLN A 381 -2.04 -25.64 -40.26
N ALA A 382 -1.55 -26.87 -40.41
CA ALA A 382 -1.68 -27.90 -39.38
C ALA A 382 -0.68 -27.65 -38.24
N ILE A 383 -1.15 -27.66 -37.00
CA ILE A 383 -0.29 -27.68 -35.82
C ILE A 383 0.12 -29.14 -35.59
N CYS A 384 1.34 -29.50 -35.98
CA CYS A 384 1.88 -30.82 -35.70
C CYS A 384 2.44 -30.84 -34.29
N VAL A 385 1.90 -31.70 -33.43
CA VAL A 385 2.36 -31.88 -32.06
C VAL A 385 3.09 -33.22 -31.97
N PRO A 386 4.36 -33.32 -32.40
CA PRO A 386 5.09 -34.56 -32.25
C PRO A 386 5.30 -34.83 -30.77
N THR A 387 4.77 -35.96 -30.28
CA THR A 387 5.23 -36.58 -29.03
C THR A 387 6.63 -37.12 -29.29
N ASP A 388 7.61 -36.22 -29.31
CA ASP A 388 8.96 -36.54 -29.70
C ASP A 388 9.55 -37.56 -28.72
N SER A 389 9.74 -38.80 -29.19
CA SER A 389 10.38 -39.87 -28.41
C SER A 389 11.79 -39.48 -27.91
N GLN A 390 12.45 -38.54 -28.60
CA GLN A 390 13.74 -38.00 -28.19
C GLN A 390 13.60 -37.04 -27.00
N LEU A 391 12.48 -36.31 -26.90
CA LEU A 391 12.23 -35.39 -25.79
C LEU A 391 12.08 -36.15 -24.47
N TYR A 392 11.27 -37.21 -24.48
CA TYR A 392 11.07 -38.06 -23.30
C TYR A 392 12.34 -38.79 -22.89
N SER A 393 13.06 -39.39 -23.84
CA SER A 393 14.32 -40.06 -23.52
C SER A 393 15.38 -39.08 -22.99
N LYS A 394 15.46 -37.85 -23.53
CA LYS A 394 16.36 -36.80 -23.03
C LYS A 394 16.02 -36.37 -21.61
N GLU A 395 14.77 -36.08 -21.30
CA GLU A 395 14.36 -35.70 -19.93
C GLU A 395 14.51 -36.85 -18.94
N LEU A 396 14.25 -38.09 -19.36
CA LEU A 396 14.46 -39.27 -18.52
C LEU A 396 15.95 -39.50 -18.22
N ASN A 397 16.83 -39.34 -19.21
CA ASN A 397 18.27 -39.44 -19.02
C ASN A 397 18.75 -38.36 -18.05
N ARG A 398 18.31 -37.11 -18.22
CA ARG A 398 18.62 -36.01 -17.30
C ARG A 398 18.15 -36.27 -15.87
N PHE A 399 16.92 -36.78 -15.71
CA PHE A 399 16.41 -37.16 -14.39
C PHE A 399 17.29 -38.23 -13.74
N ASN A 400 17.67 -39.26 -14.50
CA ASN A 400 18.52 -40.34 -14.00
C ASN A 400 19.94 -39.86 -13.67
N GLU A 401 20.50 -38.93 -14.44
CA GLU A 401 21.79 -38.29 -14.13
C GLU A 401 21.74 -37.58 -12.77
N PHE A 402 20.70 -36.77 -12.51
CA PHE A 402 20.54 -36.13 -11.20
C PHE A 402 20.38 -37.13 -10.05
N VAL A 403 19.65 -38.23 -10.27
CA VAL A 403 19.52 -39.30 -9.27
C VAL A 403 20.88 -39.97 -9.01
N ASN A 404 21.64 -40.28 -10.06
CA ASN A 404 22.93 -40.97 -9.95
C ASN A 404 24.01 -40.08 -9.32
N ASN A 405 23.99 -38.77 -9.59
CA ASN A 405 24.90 -37.79 -8.99
C ASN A 405 24.49 -37.39 -7.56
N GLY A 406 23.30 -37.81 -7.11
CA GLY A 406 22.75 -37.42 -5.81
C GLY A 406 22.39 -35.93 -5.72
N GLU A 407 21.93 -35.32 -6.81
CA GLU A 407 21.58 -33.90 -6.90
C GLU A 407 20.11 -33.67 -6.50
N LEU A 408 19.79 -33.86 -5.22
CA LEU A 408 18.42 -33.73 -4.69
C LEU A 408 17.82 -32.34 -4.92
N ASP A 409 18.60 -31.27 -4.67
CA ASP A 409 18.15 -29.88 -4.89
C ASP A 409 17.71 -29.65 -6.34
N GLN A 410 18.42 -30.20 -7.33
CA GLN A 410 18.07 -30.06 -8.74
C GLN A 410 16.79 -30.82 -9.10
N LEU A 411 16.57 -31.99 -8.48
CA LEU A 411 15.35 -32.77 -8.67
C LEU A 411 14.13 -32.04 -8.12
N ILE A 412 14.23 -31.52 -6.89
CA ILE A 412 13.14 -30.77 -6.25
C ILE A 412 12.88 -29.45 -6.98
N ALA A 413 13.93 -28.75 -7.40
CA ALA A 413 13.79 -27.47 -8.11
C ALA A 413 13.21 -27.61 -9.52
N ARG A 414 13.36 -28.76 -10.20
CA ARG A 414 12.92 -28.92 -11.61
C ARG A 414 11.60 -29.68 -11.77
N TYR A 415 11.33 -30.66 -10.92
CA TYR A 415 10.23 -31.60 -11.12
C TYR A 415 9.12 -31.39 -10.07
N PRO A 416 7.84 -31.70 -10.40
CA PRO A 416 6.72 -31.62 -9.46
C PRO A 416 6.79 -32.76 -8.44
N VAL A 417 7.73 -32.65 -7.50
CA VAL A 417 8.02 -33.71 -6.52
C VAL A 417 6.91 -33.89 -5.51
N ASP A 418 5.98 -32.95 -5.36
CA ASP A 418 4.75 -33.07 -4.56
C ASP A 418 3.87 -34.25 -5.00
N LYS A 419 4.04 -34.71 -6.24
CA LYS A 419 3.34 -35.88 -6.80
C LYS A 419 4.06 -37.21 -6.52
N SER A 420 5.30 -37.15 -6.07
CA SER A 420 6.02 -38.29 -5.49
C SER A 420 5.96 -38.18 -3.98
N ARG A 421 5.73 -39.25 -3.22
CA ARG A 421 5.72 -39.22 -1.73
C ARG A 421 7.06 -38.78 -1.08
N THR A 422 7.99 -38.27 -1.88
CA THR A 422 9.30 -37.73 -1.52
C THR A 422 9.22 -36.71 -0.40
N LEU A 423 8.28 -35.75 -0.44
CA LEU A 423 8.17 -34.72 0.60
C LEU A 423 7.80 -35.32 1.98
N GLU A 424 6.90 -36.31 1.99
CA GLU A 424 6.54 -37.08 3.19
C GLU A 424 7.73 -37.90 3.71
N ILE A 425 8.50 -38.48 2.80
CA ILE A 425 9.69 -39.29 3.13
C ILE A 425 10.81 -38.40 3.68
N ILE A 426 11.01 -37.20 3.15
CA ILE A 426 11.97 -36.24 3.72
C ILE A 426 11.56 -35.87 5.15
N ALA A 427 10.29 -35.49 5.35
CA ALA A 427 9.78 -35.13 6.66
C ALA A 427 9.94 -36.27 7.70
N THR A 428 9.49 -37.48 7.36
CA THR A 428 9.56 -38.64 8.26
C THR A 428 10.99 -39.14 8.49
N SER A 429 11.88 -39.01 7.50
CA SER A 429 13.30 -39.36 7.66
C SER A 429 14.00 -38.42 8.63
N LEU A 430 13.65 -37.14 8.60
CA LEU A 430 14.07 -36.12 9.57
C LEU A 430 13.32 -36.19 10.90
N LYS A 431 12.52 -37.24 11.13
CA LYS A 431 11.80 -37.51 12.38
C LYS A 431 10.69 -36.49 12.69
N CYS A 432 10.24 -35.71 11.71
CA CYS A 432 9.00 -34.97 11.79
C CYS A 432 7.80 -35.94 11.73
N GLN A 433 6.69 -35.56 12.35
CA GLN A 433 5.50 -36.42 12.39
C GLN A 433 4.87 -36.61 11.01
N ASN A 434 4.87 -35.54 10.21
CA ASN A 434 4.28 -35.50 8.88
C ASN A 434 4.85 -34.31 8.09
N LYS A 435 4.38 -34.16 6.85
CA LYS A 435 4.75 -33.06 5.93
C LYS A 435 4.52 -31.67 6.57
N ASN A 436 3.35 -31.44 7.15
CA ASN A 436 2.98 -30.13 7.71
C ASN A 436 3.83 -29.77 8.94
N ASP A 437 4.21 -30.76 9.74
CA ASP A 437 5.12 -30.58 10.89
C ASP A 437 6.51 -30.13 10.42
N TYR A 438 7.04 -30.77 9.37
CA TYR A 438 8.27 -30.33 8.73
C TYR A 438 8.20 -28.88 8.23
N GLU A 439 7.14 -28.50 7.52
CA GLU A 439 6.98 -27.15 6.98
C GLU A 439 6.88 -26.08 8.08
N ARG A 440 6.19 -26.38 9.19
CA ARG A 440 6.15 -25.49 10.36
C ARG A 440 7.50 -25.36 11.04
N MET A 441 8.24 -26.45 11.17
CA MET A 441 9.61 -26.43 11.69
C MET A 441 10.54 -25.63 10.78
N ALA A 442 10.45 -25.81 9.45
CA ALA A 442 11.20 -25.03 8.46
C ALA A 442 10.96 -23.53 8.66
N LEU A 443 9.70 -23.10 8.72
CA LEU A 443 9.34 -21.70 8.98
C LEU A 443 9.89 -21.19 10.31
N THR A 444 9.87 -22.01 11.35
CA THR A 444 10.42 -21.65 12.67
C THR A 444 11.93 -21.46 12.60
N GLN A 445 12.65 -22.30 11.84
CA GLN A 445 14.08 -22.14 11.64
C GLN A 445 14.40 -20.90 10.81
N VAL A 446 13.65 -20.63 9.74
CA VAL A 446 13.81 -19.41 8.94
C VAL A 446 13.59 -18.14 9.79
N ARG A 447 12.68 -18.15 10.77
CA ARG A 447 12.50 -17.03 11.72
C ARG A 447 13.64 -16.84 12.70
N ARG A 448 14.36 -17.91 13.05
CA ARG A 448 15.40 -17.91 14.09
C ARG A 448 16.80 -17.70 13.52
N ASP A 449 17.06 -18.25 12.34
CA ASP A 449 18.35 -18.24 11.67
C ASP A 449 18.34 -17.27 10.49
N ASN A 450 18.93 -16.09 10.72
CA ASN A 450 19.08 -15.07 9.69
C ASN A 450 19.96 -15.53 8.51
N GLU A 451 20.92 -16.43 8.73
CA GLU A 451 21.76 -16.95 7.66
C GLU A 451 20.95 -17.85 6.71
N LEU A 452 20.09 -18.69 7.26
CA LEU A 452 19.15 -19.49 6.48
C LEU A 452 18.17 -18.60 5.72
N ALA A 453 17.58 -17.59 6.37
CA ALA A 453 16.69 -16.64 5.72
C ALA A 453 17.35 -15.94 4.53
N GLU A 454 18.60 -15.48 4.69
CA GLU A 454 19.40 -14.88 3.61
C GLU A 454 19.71 -15.85 2.47
N LYS A 455 20.04 -17.11 2.78
CA LYS A 455 20.23 -18.14 1.75
C LYS A 455 18.97 -18.39 0.94
N LEU A 456 17.80 -18.42 1.59
CA LEU A 456 16.52 -18.58 0.91
C LEU A 456 16.14 -17.34 0.09
N ARG A 457 16.36 -16.12 0.62
CA ARG A 457 16.17 -14.87 -0.13
C ARG A 457 17.01 -14.83 -1.40
N LYS A 458 18.25 -15.33 -1.37
CA LYS A 458 19.11 -15.43 -2.56
C LYS A 458 18.53 -16.35 -3.64
N ARG A 459 17.79 -17.40 -3.26
CA ARG A 459 17.09 -18.30 -4.19
C ARG A 459 15.83 -17.67 -4.81
N ILE A 460 15.39 -16.51 -4.30
CA ILE A 460 14.26 -15.70 -4.83
C ILE A 460 14.80 -14.52 -5.67
N SER A 461 16.07 -14.53 -6.09
CA SER A 461 16.61 -13.53 -7.01
C SER A 461 15.86 -13.61 -8.37
N PRO A 462 15.55 -12.48 -9.02
CA PRO A 462 16.02 -11.12 -8.77
C PRO A 462 15.19 -10.27 -7.80
N LEU A 463 14.02 -10.75 -7.34
CA LEU A 463 13.14 -9.96 -6.46
C LEU A 463 13.84 -9.49 -5.18
N SER A 464 14.54 -10.39 -4.48
CA SER A 464 15.23 -10.06 -3.23
C SER A 464 16.20 -8.89 -3.39
N LYS A 465 17.07 -8.94 -4.42
CA LYS A 465 18.02 -7.86 -4.71
C LYS A 465 17.33 -6.53 -4.98
N MET A 466 16.19 -6.56 -5.66
CA MET A 466 15.44 -5.34 -5.95
C MET A 466 14.78 -4.79 -4.69
N LEU A 467 14.31 -5.64 -3.78
CA LEU A 467 13.77 -5.19 -2.49
C LEU A 467 14.86 -4.61 -1.59
N ASP A 468 16.05 -5.22 -1.57
CA ASP A 468 17.21 -4.79 -0.77
C ASP A 468 17.83 -3.46 -1.28
N GLN A 469 17.94 -3.28 -2.60
CA GLN A 469 18.50 -2.06 -3.21
C GLN A 469 17.70 -0.78 -2.90
N VAL A 470 16.43 -0.91 -2.53
CA VAL A 470 15.56 0.21 -2.19
C VAL A 470 15.42 0.36 -0.67
N GLU A 471 16.06 -0.50 0.14
CA GLU A 471 16.18 -0.35 1.61
C GLU A 471 17.43 0.44 2.02
N GLU A 472 18.46 0.57 1.17
CA GLU A 472 19.56 1.50 1.45
C GLU A 472 19.09 2.94 1.23
N PRO A 473 19.07 3.80 2.27
CA PRO A 473 18.96 5.22 2.03
C PRO A 473 20.20 5.62 1.23
N GLN A 474 20.00 6.27 0.07
CA GLN A 474 21.07 7.04 -0.54
C GLN A 474 21.41 8.18 0.42
N THR A 475 22.31 7.90 1.36
CA THR A 475 23.01 8.88 2.15
C THR A 475 24.01 9.55 1.23
N THR A 476 23.54 10.59 0.55
CA THR A 476 24.38 11.63 -0.07
C THR A 476 23.92 12.98 0.41
#